data_AF-A0A7Y6EVR9-F1
#
_entry.id   AF-A0A7Y6EVR9-F1
#
_cell.length_a   1.000
_cell.length_b   1.000
_cell.length_c   1.000
_cell.angle_alpha   90.00
_cell.angle_beta   90.00
_cell.angle_gamma   90.00
#
_symmetry.space_group_name_H-M   'P 1'
#
loop_
_entity.id
_entity.type
_entity.pdbx_description
1 polymer ?
#
loop_
_entity_poly.entity_id
_entity_poly.type
_entity_poly.pdbx_seq_one_letter_code
_entity_poly.pdbx_strand_id
1 'polypeptide(L)'
;MITVQDEIWEQKFNDYSQYFIGEQYGVAASIRFEEDLNRCLVLGQYLFNNDYISKEKMIDDIVIKALLKGTMFEKCNSIDDLLNMNCDRQETQLAIAIPPSHANSETEKPDTDTITLKLRVVSQQDSYYLQQALNVENKYMTNQQYRFYHVSVDDSLDIKNITGFGWFYLVRENNTIMIVTLENRQQNEYESRLEFLISLSRSRIQKETSEHVIQVWTDIDFEYCLNIKAEHVSSTEWHLITQKSILEQFAPIDPVDVEIALYDKTERITLPVCDAGEFISSTDKIRGNTLTSDADTWGTAMNAKAYRSHVYFIEDIQRYGVIVESYYVY
;
A
#
# COMPACT_ATOMS: atom_id res chain seq x y z
N MET A 1 -44.14 26.13 12.11
CA MET A 1 -44.44 24.71 12.35
C MET A 1 -43.48 23.96 11.46
N ILE A 2 -42.34 23.51 12.02
CA ILE A 2 -41.37 22.69 11.28
C ILE A 2 -42.06 21.33 11.11
N THR A 3 -42.18 20.87 9.87
CA THR A 3 -42.86 19.60 9.59
C THR A 3 -41.88 18.44 9.79
N VAL A 4 -42.39 17.24 10.11
CA VAL A 4 -41.54 16.03 10.28
C VAL A 4 -40.67 15.75 9.04
N GLN A 5 -41.10 16.19 7.85
CA GLN A 5 -40.29 16.12 6.63
C GLN A 5 -39.06 17.04 6.68
N ASP A 6 -39.17 18.23 7.29
CA ASP A 6 -38.06 19.19 7.40
C ASP A 6 -36.96 18.65 8.33
N GLU A 7 -37.33 17.99 9.44
CA GLU A 7 -36.38 17.33 10.36
C GLU A 7 -35.62 16.17 9.69
N ILE A 8 -36.30 15.39 8.84
CA ILE A 8 -35.67 14.30 8.07
C ILE A 8 -34.67 14.85 7.05
N TRP A 9 -34.99 15.97 6.40
CA TRP A 9 -34.08 16.62 5.45
C TRP A 9 -32.87 17.23 6.14
N GLU A 10 -33.06 17.88 7.28
CA GLU A 10 -31.97 18.45 8.09
C GLU A 10 -30.99 17.36 8.54
N GLN A 11 -31.50 16.22 9.00
CA GLN A 11 -30.64 15.08 9.35
C GLN A 11 -29.87 14.54 8.15
N LYS A 12 -30.51 14.37 6.99
CA LYS A 12 -29.82 13.91 5.77
C LYS A 12 -28.74 14.86 5.28
N PHE A 13 -28.96 16.18 5.35
CA PHE A 13 -27.94 17.15 4.98
C PHE A 13 -26.76 17.15 5.96
N ASN A 14 -27.04 16.99 7.26
CA ASN A 14 -25.99 16.88 8.28
C ASN A 14 -25.15 15.61 8.07
N ASP A 15 -25.78 14.46 7.82
CA ASP A 15 -25.06 13.21 7.53
C ASP A 15 -24.21 13.34 6.27
N TYR A 16 -24.74 13.98 5.21
CA TYR A 16 -23.99 14.25 3.99
C TYR A 16 -22.80 15.20 4.22
N SER A 17 -23.02 16.29 4.95
CA SER A 17 -21.97 17.27 5.29
C SER A 17 -20.85 16.63 6.13
N GLN A 18 -21.20 15.78 7.10
CA GLN A 18 -20.24 15.16 8.01
C GLN A 18 -19.52 13.95 7.40
N TYR A 19 -20.26 12.97 6.88
CA TYR A 19 -19.69 11.69 6.49
C TYR A 19 -19.24 11.66 5.03
N PHE A 20 -19.98 12.28 4.11
CA PHE A 20 -19.56 12.31 2.71
C PHE A 20 -18.54 13.42 2.47
N ILE A 21 -18.89 14.67 2.80
CA ILE A 21 -18.01 15.82 2.55
C ILE A 21 -16.86 15.87 3.55
N GLY A 22 -17.16 15.75 4.85
CA GLY A 22 -16.18 15.93 5.92
C GLY A 22 -15.06 14.89 5.92
N GLU A 23 -15.37 13.62 5.63
CA GLU A 23 -14.35 12.57 5.57
C GLU A 23 -13.46 12.70 4.32
N GLN A 24 -14.07 12.90 3.14
CA GLN A 24 -13.36 12.86 1.85
C GLN A 24 -12.70 14.19 1.49
N TYR A 25 -13.41 15.30 1.68
CA TYR A 25 -12.99 16.64 1.24
C TYR A 25 -12.56 17.53 2.40
N GLY A 26 -12.94 17.18 3.63
CA GLY A 26 -12.56 17.87 4.86
C GLY A 26 -13.55 18.93 5.32
N VAL A 27 -13.34 19.38 6.55
CA VAL A 27 -14.24 20.31 7.28
C VAL A 27 -14.49 21.61 6.52
N ALA A 28 -13.50 22.12 5.79
CA ALA A 28 -13.66 23.36 5.01
C ALA A 28 -14.68 23.21 3.87
N ALA A 29 -14.77 22.02 3.26
CA ALA A 29 -15.76 21.74 2.23
C ALA A 29 -17.17 21.59 2.83
N SER A 30 -17.29 20.97 4.01
CA SER A 30 -18.55 20.87 4.76
C SER A 30 -19.14 22.24 5.08
N ILE A 31 -18.31 23.17 5.55
CA ILE A 31 -18.73 24.55 5.83
C ILE A 31 -19.26 25.24 4.57
N ARG A 32 -18.59 25.06 3.42
CA ARG A 32 -19.05 25.65 2.14
C ARG A 32 -20.39 25.10 1.67
N PHE A 33 -20.62 23.80 1.85
CA PHE A 33 -21.91 23.18 1.55
C PHE A 33 -23.03 23.78 2.40
N GLU A 34 -22.80 23.93 3.70
CA GLU A 34 -23.75 24.55 4.63
C GLU A 34 -24.01 26.03 4.28
N GLU A 35 -22.99 26.78 3.85
CA GLU A 35 -23.16 28.15 3.35
C GLU A 35 -24.05 28.21 2.10
N ASP A 36 -23.82 27.32 1.11
CA ASP A 36 -24.64 27.25 -0.11
C ASP A 36 -26.09 26.82 0.20
N LEU A 37 -26.29 25.88 1.13
CA LEU A 37 -27.60 25.43 1.61
C LEU A 37 -28.37 26.56 2.32
N ASN A 38 -27.72 27.25 3.27
CA ASN A 38 -28.31 28.36 4.02
C ASN A 38 -28.62 29.56 3.13
N ARG A 39 -27.83 29.78 2.09
CA ARG A 39 -28.06 30.83 1.09
C ARG A 39 -29.29 30.54 0.23
N CYS A 40 -29.47 29.29 -0.19
CA CYS A 40 -30.59 28.88 -1.03
C CYS A 40 -30.87 27.38 -0.86
N LEU A 41 -31.96 27.03 -0.17
CA LEU A 41 -32.35 25.64 0.07
C LEU A 41 -32.49 24.82 -1.22
N VAL A 42 -33.02 25.41 -2.29
CA VAL A 42 -33.18 24.75 -3.60
C VAL A 42 -31.81 24.41 -4.21
N LEU A 43 -30.82 25.30 -4.05
CA LEU A 43 -29.45 25.02 -4.48
C LEU A 43 -28.84 23.90 -3.64
N GLY A 44 -28.95 23.95 -2.31
CA GLY A 44 -28.43 22.90 -1.43
C GLY A 44 -29.06 21.53 -1.69
N GLN A 45 -30.37 21.48 -1.94
CA GLN A 45 -31.07 20.26 -2.37
C GLN A 45 -30.56 19.73 -3.71
N TYR A 46 -30.31 20.62 -4.67
CA TYR A 46 -29.75 20.22 -5.96
C TYR A 46 -28.33 19.66 -5.80
N LEU A 47 -27.48 20.31 -5.01
CA LEU A 47 -26.12 19.85 -4.74
C LEU A 47 -26.13 18.46 -4.08
N PHE A 48 -26.92 18.28 -3.02
CA PHE A 48 -27.09 17.00 -2.34
C PHE A 48 -27.58 15.88 -3.28
N ASN A 49 -28.62 16.13 -4.07
CA ASN A 49 -29.19 15.11 -4.95
C ASN A 49 -28.27 14.68 -6.11
N ASN A 50 -27.21 15.44 -6.38
CA ASN A 50 -26.25 15.18 -7.46
C ASN A 50 -24.83 14.97 -6.93
N ASP A 51 -24.68 14.71 -5.62
CA ASP A 51 -23.40 14.44 -4.96
C ASP A 51 -22.34 15.56 -5.11
N TYR A 52 -22.77 16.82 -5.21
CA TYR A 52 -21.88 17.97 -5.25
C TYR A 52 -21.63 18.56 -3.86
N ILE A 53 -20.35 18.82 -3.55
CA ILE A 53 -19.96 19.40 -2.26
C ILE A 53 -20.11 20.94 -2.21
N SER A 54 -20.15 21.61 -3.36
CA SER A 54 -20.32 23.07 -3.44
C SER A 54 -20.71 23.49 -4.85
N LYS A 55 -21.28 24.69 -4.99
CA LYS A 55 -21.54 25.30 -6.29
C LYS A 55 -20.27 25.50 -7.13
N GLU A 56 -19.14 25.83 -6.48
CA GLU A 56 -17.86 26.01 -7.18
C GLU A 56 -17.38 24.69 -7.79
N LYS A 57 -17.40 23.60 -7.03
CA LYS A 57 -17.04 22.27 -7.55
C LYS A 57 -17.97 21.84 -8.67
N MET A 58 -19.28 22.06 -8.53
CA MET A 58 -20.25 21.77 -9.61
C MET A 58 -19.86 22.44 -10.93
N ILE A 59 -19.44 23.71 -10.89
CA ILE A 59 -19.02 24.44 -12.10
C ILE A 59 -17.72 23.83 -12.66
N ASP A 60 -16.73 23.58 -11.80
CA ASP A 60 -15.47 22.96 -12.23
C ASP A 60 -15.72 21.57 -12.85
N ASP A 61 -16.61 20.75 -12.28
CA ASP A 61 -16.97 19.42 -12.79
C ASP A 61 -17.67 19.51 -14.16
N ILE A 62 -18.50 20.53 -14.40
CA ILE A 62 -19.09 20.80 -15.72
C ILE A 62 -18.00 21.12 -16.75
N VAL A 63 -17.02 21.95 -16.37
CA VAL A 63 -15.90 22.31 -17.24
C VAL A 63 -15.05 21.09 -17.56
N ILE A 64 -14.72 20.26 -16.56
CA ILE A 64 -13.99 19.01 -16.77
C ILE A 64 -14.76 18.07 -17.70
N LYS A 65 -16.06 17.85 -17.48
CA LYS A 65 -16.88 17.02 -18.39
C LYS A 65 -16.89 17.55 -19.83
N ALA A 66 -16.88 18.87 -20.00
CA ALA A 66 -16.78 19.48 -21.33
C ALA A 66 -15.40 19.24 -21.98
N LEU A 67 -14.32 19.30 -21.19
CA LEU A 67 -12.95 19.03 -21.67
C LEU A 67 -12.74 17.56 -22.04
N LEU A 68 -13.36 16.63 -21.32
CA LEU A 68 -13.28 15.19 -21.58
C LEU A 68 -14.11 14.76 -22.80
N LYS A 69 -14.94 15.64 -23.36
CA LYS A 69 -15.76 15.33 -24.53
C LYS A 69 -14.88 15.07 -25.76
N GLY A 70 -15.11 13.95 -26.45
CA GLY A 70 -14.29 13.55 -27.61
C GLY A 70 -12.93 12.96 -27.23
N THR A 71 -12.66 12.74 -25.94
CA THR A 71 -11.50 12.01 -25.44
C THR A 71 -11.89 10.56 -25.12
N MET A 72 -10.92 9.72 -24.78
CA MET A 72 -11.21 8.35 -24.32
C MET A 72 -12.06 8.31 -23.04
N PHE A 73 -12.09 9.40 -22.28
CA PHE A 73 -12.76 9.54 -21.00
C PHE A 73 -14.21 10.04 -21.08
N GLU A 74 -14.76 10.26 -22.28
CA GLU A 74 -16.09 10.86 -22.46
C GLU A 74 -17.22 10.11 -21.70
N LYS A 75 -17.04 8.81 -21.47
CA LYS A 75 -18.02 7.96 -20.78
C LYS A 75 -17.77 7.81 -19.27
N CYS A 76 -16.69 8.37 -18.73
CA CYS A 76 -16.38 8.32 -17.31
C CYS A 76 -17.26 9.31 -16.55
N ASN A 77 -17.96 8.85 -15.51
CA ASN A 77 -18.89 9.68 -14.74
C ASN A 77 -18.32 10.13 -13.39
N SER A 78 -17.23 9.52 -12.95
CA SER A 78 -16.54 9.81 -11.69
C SER A 78 -15.01 9.86 -11.88
N ILE A 79 -14.30 10.38 -10.88
CA ILE A 79 -12.83 10.30 -10.83
C ILE A 79 -12.37 8.83 -10.79
N ASP A 80 -13.08 7.96 -10.06
CA ASP A 80 -12.78 6.53 -10.02
C ASP A 80 -12.92 5.87 -11.40
N ASP A 81 -13.93 6.27 -12.19
CA ASP A 81 -14.11 5.77 -13.56
C ASP A 81 -12.95 6.22 -14.46
N LEU A 82 -12.45 7.44 -14.29
CA LEU A 82 -11.28 7.96 -15.02
C LEU A 82 -10.03 7.15 -14.68
N LEU A 83 -9.81 6.91 -13.39
CA LEU A 83 -8.64 6.20 -12.89
C LEU A 83 -8.66 4.71 -13.24
N ASN A 84 -9.84 4.08 -13.18
CA ASN A 84 -10.02 2.65 -13.39
C ASN A 84 -10.52 2.29 -14.80
N MET A 85 -10.52 3.24 -15.73
CA MET A 85 -11.01 3.05 -17.08
C MET A 85 -10.42 1.79 -17.74
N ASN A 86 -11.27 1.05 -18.44
CA ASN A 86 -10.87 -0.11 -19.21
C ASN A 86 -10.37 0.35 -20.59
N CYS A 87 -9.05 0.35 -20.78
CA CYS A 87 -8.39 0.72 -22.02
C CYS A 87 -7.37 -0.33 -22.43
N ASP A 88 -6.80 -0.15 -23.62
CA ASP A 88 -5.65 -0.93 -24.06
C ASP A 88 -4.58 -0.94 -22.98
N ARG A 89 -4.01 -2.11 -22.74
CA ARG A 89 -2.90 -2.28 -21.80
C ARG A 89 -1.69 -2.83 -22.51
N GLN A 90 -0.54 -2.27 -22.21
CA GLN A 90 0.74 -2.68 -22.77
C GLN A 90 1.68 -3.12 -21.65
N GLU A 91 2.37 -4.23 -21.88
CA GLU A 91 3.45 -4.67 -21.00
C GLU A 91 4.71 -3.85 -21.29
N THR A 92 5.34 -3.35 -20.24
CA THR A 92 6.54 -2.51 -20.31
C THR A 92 7.45 -2.88 -19.16
N GLN A 93 8.73 -3.05 -19.46
CA GLN A 93 9.75 -3.29 -18.44
C GLN A 93 10.21 -1.94 -17.89
N LEU A 94 10.19 -1.80 -16.57
CA LEU A 94 10.65 -0.62 -15.87
C LEU A 94 11.82 -1.02 -14.98
N ALA A 95 12.94 -0.30 -15.12
CA ALA A 95 14.05 -0.41 -14.20
C ALA A 95 13.68 0.28 -12.88
N ILE A 96 13.95 -0.37 -11.77
CA ILE A 96 13.70 0.14 -10.43
C ILE A 96 15.04 0.28 -9.74
N ALA A 97 15.35 1.50 -9.30
CA ALA A 97 16.54 1.75 -8.50
C ALA A 97 16.29 1.27 -7.07
N ILE A 98 16.95 0.19 -6.69
CA ILE A 98 16.98 -0.33 -5.33
C ILE A 98 18.10 0.41 -4.59
N PRO A 99 17.79 1.18 -3.54
CA PRO A 99 18.81 1.80 -2.72
C PRO A 99 19.63 0.71 -2.01
N PRO A 100 20.96 0.87 -1.86
CA PRO A 100 21.82 -0.14 -1.25
C PRO A 100 21.35 -0.50 0.17
N SER A 101 21.34 -1.79 0.47
CA SER A 101 20.85 -2.40 1.71
C SER A 101 21.74 -2.13 2.94
N HIS A 102 22.92 -1.53 2.76
CA HIS A 102 23.85 -1.20 3.83
C HIS A 102 24.17 0.30 3.84
N ALA A 103 23.88 0.97 4.97
CA ALA A 103 24.06 2.41 5.19
C ALA A 103 25.52 2.91 5.21
N ASN A 104 26.50 2.08 4.83
CA ASN A 104 27.93 2.37 5.07
C ASN A 104 28.77 2.62 3.82
N SER A 105 28.16 2.81 2.64
CA SER A 105 28.92 3.16 1.44
C SER A 105 28.13 4.16 0.58
N GLU A 106 28.46 5.45 0.70
CA GLU A 106 27.96 6.51 -0.17
C GLU A 106 28.50 6.42 -1.62
N THR A 107 29.22 5.34 -1.94
CA THR A 107 29.97 5.14 -3.19
C THR A 107 29.45 4.01 -4.07
N GLU A 108 28.51 3.20 -3.61
CA GLU A 108 27.94 2.12 -4.42
C GLU A 108 26.78 2.61 -5.29
N LYS A 109 26.79 2.21 -6.56
CA LYS A 109 25.65 2.44 -7.46
C LYS A 109 24.44 1.66 -6.93
N PRO A 110 23.23 2.24 -6.93
CA PRO A 110 22.03 1.49 -6.57
C PRO A 110 21.89 0.27 -7.48
N ASP A 111 21.57 -0.88 -6.90
CA ASP A 111 21.21 -2.06 -7.67
C ASP A 111 19.95 -1.73 -8.47
N THR A 112 19.91 -2.10 -9.75
CA THR A 112 18.73 -1.90 -10.59
C THR A 112 18.08 -3.24 -10.87
N ASP A 113 16.84 -3.41 -10.41
CA ASP A 113 16.01 -4.56 -10.77
C ASP A 113 15.01 -4.16 -11.87
N THR A 114 14.43 -5.12 -12.56
CA THR A 114 13.48 -4.88 -13.66
C THR A 114 12.14 -5.53 -13.38
N ILE A 115 11.08 -4.73 -13.34
CA ILE A 115 9.71 -5.21 -13.19
C ILE A 115 8.97 -5.06 -14.51
N THR A 116 8.20 -6.09 -14.88
CA THR A 116 7.26 -6.01 -16.01
C THR A 116 5.90 -5.51 -15.53
N LEU A 117 5.49 -4.35 -16.04
CA LEU A 117 4.25 -3.67 -15.69
C LEU A 117 3.26 -3.70 -16.85
N LYS A 118 1.98 -3.90 -16.53
CA LYS A 118 0.89 -3.82 -17.51
C LYS A 118 0.20 -2.46 -17.39
N LEU A 119 0.64 -1.52 -18.22
CA LEU A 119 0.30 -0.09 -18.14
C LEU A 119 -0.92 0.24 -19.01
N ARG A 120 -1.78 1.14 -18.54
CA ARG A 120 -2.89 1.70 -19.33
C ARG A 120 -2.33 2.63 -20.40
N VAL A 121 -2.66 2.40 -21.66
CA VAL A 121 -2.07 3.19 -22.73
C VAL A 121 -2.95 4.39 -23.05
N VAL A 122 -2.36 5.58 -23.00
CA VAL A 122 -3.04 6.87 -23.22
C VAL A 122 -2.25 7.76 -24.17
N SER A 123 -2.95 8.70 -24.82
CA SER A 123 -2.27 9.77 -25.56
C SER A 123 -1.75 10.84 -24.61
N GLN A 124 -0.82 11.67 -25.08
CA GLN A 124 -0.33 12.83 -24.35
C GLN A 124 -1.48 13.81 -24.04
N GLN A 125 -2.42 13.98 -24.96
CA GLN A 125 -3.60 14.82 -24.75
C GLN A 125 -4.51 14.26 -23.65
N ASP A 126 -4.76 12.96 -23.66
CA ASP A 126 -5.55 12.28 -22.64
C ASP A 126 -4.86 12.38 -21.26
N SER A 127 -3.54 12.18 -21.21
CA SER A 127 -2.77 12.33 -19.95
C SER A 127 -2.91 13.73 -19.35
N TYR A 128 -2.91 14.77 -20.19
CA TYR A 128 -3.12 16.15 -19.77
C TYR A 128 -4.52 16.35 -19.18
N TYR A 129 -5.57 15.86 -19.83
CA TYR A 129 -6.94 16.01 -19.32
C TYR A 129 -7.17 15.24 -18.03
N LEU A 130 -6.61 14.05 -17.89
CA LEU A 130 -6.63 13.29 -16.65
C LEU A 130 -5.98 14.08 -15.51
N GLN A 131 -4.81 14.68 -15.77
CA GLN A 131 -4.12 15.53 -14.79
C GLN A 131 -4.95 16.76 -14.41
N GLN A 132 -5.61 17.42 -15.36
CA GLN A 132 -6.48 18.57 -15.07
C GLN A 132 -7.69 18.17 -14.21
N ALA A 133 -8.35 17.06 -14.52
CA ALA A 133 -9.49 16.55 -13.74
C ALA A 133 -9.09 16.29 -12.28
N LEU A 134 -7.97 15.61 -12.07
CA LEU A 134 -7.44 15.29 -10.74
C LEU A 134 -6.91 16.52 -9.99
N ASN A 135 -6.36 17.51 -10.69
CA ASN A 135 -5.97 18.80 -10.07
C ASN A 135 -7.17 19.59 -9.58
N VAL A 136 -8.28 19.56 -10.32
CA VAL A 136 -9.55 20.14 -9.86
C VAL A 136 -10.03 19.42 -8.61
N GLU A 137 -9.94 18.09 -8.56
CA GLU A 137 -10.32 17.33 -7.37
C GLU A 137 -9.47 17.74 -6.14
N ASN A 138 -8.14 17.81 -6.32
CA ASN A 138 -7.19 18.23 -5.29
C ASN A 138 -7.42 19.63 -4.73
N LYS A 139 -8.02 20.55 -5.50
CA LYS A 139 -8.38 21.89 -5.04
C LYS A 139 -9.35 21.82 -3.86
N TYR A 140 -10.17 20.77 -3.80
CA TYR A 140 -11.22 20.61 -2.80
C TYR A 140 -10.93 19.52 -1.76
N MET A 141 -10.01 18.59 -2.02
CA MET A 141 -9.63 17.57 -1.04
C MET A 141 -8.52 18.07 -0.10
N THR A 142 -8.81 18.13 1.21
CA THR A 142 -7.78 18.53 2.21
C THR A 142 -7.11 17.35 2.90
N ASN A 143 -7.80 16.22 3.03
CA ASN A 143 -7.30 15.03 3.75
C ASN A 143 -6.59 14.06 2.82
N GLN A 144 -7.01 14.00 1.56
CA GLN A 144 -6.42 13.16 0.53
C GLN A 144 -6.00 14.04 -0.65
N GLN A 145 -4.90 13.71 -1.32
CA GLN A 145 -4.45 14.41 -2.51
C GLN A 145 -3.86 13.45 -3.53
N TYR A 146 -4.26 13.61 -4.79
CA TYR A 146 -3.62 12.94 -5.90
C TYR A 146 -2.23 13.53 -6.17
N ARG A 147 -1.23 12.68 -6.35
CA ARG A 147 0.12 13.05 -6.79
C ARG A 147 0.41 12.48 -8.16
N PHE A 148 1.24 13.18 -8.90
CA PHE A 148 1.66 12.79 -10.25
C PHE A 148 3.17 12.64 -10.28
N TYR A 149 3.62 11.51 -10.80
CA TYR A 149 5.01 11.25 -11.09
C TYR A 149 5.14 10.91 -12.56
N HIS A 150 6.20 11.41 -13.18
CA HIS A 150 6.52 11.15 -14.57
C HIS A 150 7.92 10.55 -14.62
N VAL A 151 8.02 9.35 -15.20
CA VAL A 151 9.29 8.64 -15.33
C VAL A 151 9.42 8.17 -16.77
N SER A 152 10.57 8.45 -17.39
CA SER A 152 10.87 7.89 -18.71
C SER A 152 10.95 6.37 -18.59
N VAL A 153 10.46 5.63 -19.59
CA VAL A 153 10.62 4.17 -19.62
C VAL A 153 12.11 3.76 -19.56
N ASP A 154 13.00 4.62 -20.06
CA ASP A 154 14.45 4.38 -20.08
C ASP A 154 15.15 4.74 -18.75
N ASP A 155 14.46 5.44 -17.84
CA ASP A 155 15.00 5.86 -16.54
C ASP A 155 14.64 4.86 -15.44
N SER A 156 15.45 4.82 -14.38
CA SER A 156 15.12 4.03 -13.20
C SER A 156 14.12 4.76 -12.29
N LEU A 157 13.11 4.03 -11.84
CA LEU A 157 12.14 4.49 -10.86
C LEU A 157 12.74 4.43 -9.46
N ASP A 158 12.88 5.58 -8.80
CA ASP A 158 13.20 5.63 -7.37
C ASP A 158 11.93 5.51 -6.54
N ILE A 159 11.67 4.30 -6.03
CA ILE A 159 10.49 3.98 -5.22
C ILE A 159 10.40 4.87 -3.97
N LYS A 160 11.52 5.40 -3.45
CA LYS A 160 11.48 6.26 -2.25
C LYS A 160 10.63 7.51 -2.44
N ASN A 161 10.48 7.96 -3.68
CA ASN A 161 9.78 9.20 -3.99
C ASN A 161 8.28 8.99 -4.25
N ILE A 162 7.78 7.75 -4.26
CA ILE A 162 6.39 7.43 -4.55
C ILE A 162 5.69 6.90 -3.30
N THR A 163 4.55 7.49 -3.01
CA THR A 163 3.76 7.31 -1.80
C THR A 163 2.34 6.95 -2.23
N GLY A 164 1.86 5.77 -1.85
CA GLY A 164 0.44 5.37 -2.02
C GLY A 164 0.14 4.49 -3.22
N PHE A 165 -1.03 3.83 -3.15
CA PHE A 165 -1.59 3.06 -4.25
C PHE A 165 -1.63 3.89 -5.55
N GLY A 166 -1.20 3.28 -6.65
CA GLY A 166 -0.94 3.99 -7.90
C GLY A 166 -1.75 3.49 -9.09
N TRP A 167 -2.19 4.41 -9.94
CA TRP A 167 -2.66 4.14 -11.29
C TRP A 167 -1.55 4.46 -12.29
N PHE A 168 -1.26 3.51 -13.18
CA PHE A 168 -0.13 3.58 -14.09
C PHE A 168 -0.58 3.72 -15.54
N TYR A 169 0.03 4.69 -16.22
CA TYR A 169 -0.29 5.04 -17.59
C TYR A 169 0.97 5.14 -18.44
N LEU A 170 0.98 4.50 -19.60
CA LEU A 170 1.98 4.68 -20.63
C LEU A 170 1.50 5.75 -21.61
N VAL A 171 2.23 6.86 -21.68
CA VAL A 171 1.98 7.94 -22.64
C VAL A 171 2.72 7.62 -23.95
N ARG A 172 1.96 7.33 -25.02
CA ARG A 172 2.49 6.76 -26.27
C ARG A 172 3.53 7.64 -26.95
N GLU A 173 3.33 8.95 -26.92
CA GLU A 173 4.05 9.90 -27.77
C GLU A 173 5.46 10.20 -27.26
N ASN A 174 5.71 10.03 -25.97
CA ASN A 174 6.97 10.41 -25.32
C ASN A 174 7.57 9.29 -24.45
N ASN A 175 7.09 8.04 -24.57
CA ASN A 175 7.54 6.89 -23.78
C ASN A 175 7.70 7.21 -22.29
N THR A 176 6.75 7.96 -21.75
CA THR A 176 6.74 8.33 -20.34
C THR A 176 5.69 7.52 -19.61
N ILE A 177 6.05 6.99 -18.45
CA ILE A 177 5.12 6.40 -17.49
C ILE A 177 4.63 7.53 -16.59
N MET A 178 3.33 7.81 -16.65
CA MET A 178 2.65 8.66 -15.68
C MET A 178 2.08 7.77 -14.58
N ILE A 179 2.43 8.10 -13.35
CA ILE A 179 2.00 7.41 -12.14
C ILE A 179 1.15 8.39 -11.35
N VAL A 180 -0.10 8.01 -11.08
CA VAL A 180 -1.01 8.79 -10.23
C VAL A 180 -1.13 8.05 -8.91
N THR A 181 -0.80 8.67 -7.78
CA THR A 181 -1.06 8.07 -6.46
C THR A 181 -2.06 8.90 -5.66
N LEU A 182 -2.76 8.28 -4.70
CA LEU A 182 -3.61 8.99 -3.74
C LEU A 182 -2.92 8.98 -2.37
N GLU A 183 -2.43 10.14 -1.94
CA GLU A 183 -1.85 10.32 -0.60
C GLU A 183 -2.95 10.68 0.38
N ASN A 184 -3.06 9.97 1.49
CA ASN A 184 -3.93 10.33 2.58
C ASN A 184 -3.09 10.89 3.73
N ARG A 185 -3.37 12.11 4.21
CA ARG A 185 -2.58 12.81 5.24
C ARG A 185 -2.49 12.04 6.57
N GLN A 186 -3.38 11.08 6.80
CA GLN A 186 -3.41 10.24 8.00
C GLN A 186 -2.89 8.81 7.77
N GLN A 187 -2.67 8.40 6.52
CA GLN A 187 -2.25 7.04 6.21
C GLN A 187 -0.73 6.93 6.34
N ASN A 188 -0.28 5.84 6.95
CA ASN A 188 1.14 5.61 7.16
C ASN A 188 1.83 5.56 5.79
N GLU A 189 2.89 6.36 5.61
CA GLU A 189 3.71 6.40 4.39
C GLU A 189 4.17 4.99 3.97
N TYR A 190 4.32 4.09 4.96
CA TYR A 190 4.65 2.69 4.77
C TYR A 190 3.55 1.83 4.14
N GLU A 191 2.32 1.85 4.69
CA GLU A 191 1.19 1.09 4.13
C GLU A 191 0.92 1.51 2.69
N SER A 192 1.04 2.82 2.45
CA SER A 192 0.92 3.46 1.15
C SER A 192 1.94 2.90 0.12
N ARG A 193 3.20 2.65 0.53
CA ARG A 193 4.25 2.07 -0.34
C ARG A 193 4.06 0.57 -0.57
N LEU A 194 3.64 -0.18 0.44
CA LEU A 194 3.34 -1.61 0.30
C LEU A 194 2.20 -1.86 -0.68
N GLU A 195 1.09 -1.12 -0.57
CA GLU A 195 -0.04 -1.24 -1.48
C GLU A 195 0.32 -0.84 -2.92
N PHE A 196 1.15 0.20 -3.09
CA PHE A 196 1.73 0.59 -4.37
C PHE A 196 2.49 -0.58 -5.03
N LEU A 197 3.34 -1.25 -4.28
CA LEU A 197 4.21 -2.29 -4.82
C LEU A 197 3.48 -3.61 -5.02
N ILE A 198 2.51 -3.94 -4.18
CA ILE A 198 1.53 -5.02 -4.45
C ILE A 198 0.75 -4.72 -5.73
N SER A 199 0.38 -3.47 -6.00
CA SER A 199 -0.31 -3.10 -7.24
C SER A 199 0.59 -3.23 -8.47
N LEU A 200 1.89 -2.94 -8.33
CA LEU A 200 2.91 -3.15 -9.35
C LEU A 200 3.18 -4.65 -9.61
N SER A 201 3.23 -5.48 -8.56
CA SER A 201 3.48 -6.93 -8.65
C SER A 201 2.27 -7.73 -9.12
N ARG A 202 1.05 -7.18 -9.01
CA ARG A 202 -0.22 -7.79 -9.46
C ARG A 202 -0.36 -7.98 -10.99
N SER A 203 0.70 -7.80 -11.78
CA SER A 203 0.81 -8.40 -13.12
C SER A 203 1.05 -9.92 -13.10
N ARG A 204 1.31 -10.53 -11.92
CA ARG A 204 1.42 -11.98 -11.73
C ARG A 204 0.67 -12.48 -10.49
N ILE A 205 -0.63 -12.72 -10.60
CA ILE A 205 -1.33 -13.65 -9.69
C ILE A 205 -2.29 -14.51 -10.50
N GLN A 206 -1.74 -15.36 -11.36
CA GLN A 206 -2.10 -16.77 -11.25
C GLN A 206 -1.03 -17.36 -10.33
N LYS A 207 -1.30 -17.33 -9.03
CA LYS A 207 -0.57 -18.12 -8.03
C LYS A 207 -0.78 -19.58 -8.43
N GLU A 208 0.13 -20.14 -9.24
CA GLU A 208 0.41 -21.56 -9.15
C GLU A 208 1.05 -21.75 -7.78
N THR A 209 0.19 -22.17 -6.86
CA THR A 209 0.52 -22.61 -5.51
C THR A 209 1.46 -23.82 -5.59
N SER A 210 2.75 -23.60 -5.84
CA SER A 210 3.77 -24.52 -5.38
C SER A 210 4.14 -24.08 -3.97
N GLU A 211 3.52 -24.68 -2.96
CA GLU A 211 3.97 -24.48 -1.58
C GLU A 211 5.44 -24.96 -1.47
N HIS A 212 6.39 -24.03 -1.33
CA HIS A 212 7.80 -24.39 -1.20
C HIS A 212 8.09 -24.77 0.26
N VAL A 213 7.81 -26.02 0.61
CA VAL A 213 8.11 -26.57 1.94
C VAL A 213 9.61 -26.82 2.05
N ILE A 214 10.26 -26.23 3.04
CA ILE A 214 11.70 -26.38 3.30
C ILE A 214 11.96 -26.96 4.67
N GLN A 215 13.12 -27.59 4.82
CA GLN A 215 13.64 -28.04 6.11
C GLN A 215 14.43 -26.92 6.78
N VAL A 216 14.07 -26.61 8.02
CA VAL A 216 14.77 -25.67 8.91
C VAL A 216 15.18 -26.40 10.19
N TRP A 217 16.29 -25.98 10.79
CA TRP A 217 16.82 -26.58 12.01
C TRP A 217 16.73 -25.61 13.18
N THR A 218 16.66 -26.13 14.40
CA THR A 218 16.67 -25.33 15.64
C THR A 218 18.07 -25.24 16.24
N ASP A 219 18.34 -24.21 17.04
CA ASP A 219 19.66 -23.87 17.62
C ASP A 219 19.93 -24.43 19.02
N ILE A 220 19.13 -25.40 19.48
CA ILE A 220 19.29 -26.04 20.81
C ILE A 220 20.19 -27.28 20.79
N ASP A 221 20.66 -27.70 21.97
CA ASP A 221 21.58 -28.84 22.20
C ASP A 221 21.14 -30.18 21.56
N PHE A 222 19.85 -30.34 21.26
CA PHE A 222 19.30 -31.54 20.61
C PHE A 222 18.97 -31.35 19.12
N GLU A 223 19.39 -30.24 18.49
CA GLU A 223 19.17 -29.81 17.08
C GLU A 223 18.16 -30.69 16.32
N TYR A 224 16.92 -30.22 16.17
CA TYR A 224 15.90 -30.98 15.45
C TYR A 224 15.40 -30.23 14.20
N CYS A 225 14.89 -30.98 13.23
CA CYS A 225 14.48 -30.48 11.92
C CYS A 225 12.96 -30.34 11.84
N LEU A 226 12.51 -29.23 11.24
CA LEU A 226 11.10 -28.90 11.02
C LEU A 226 10.84 -28.57 9.55
N ASN A 227 9.62 -28.82 9.08
CA ASN A 227 9.16 -28.41 7.76
C ASN A 227 8.36 -27.11 7.87
N ILE A 228 8.75 -26.07 7.13
CA ILE A 228 8.06 -24.77 7.09
C ILE A 228 7.75 -24.37 5.65
N LYS A 229 6.62 -23.68 5.40
CA LYS A 229 6.28 -23.20 4.05
C LYS A 229 6.98 -21.87 3.80
N ALA A 230 7.86 -21.76 2.81
CA ALA A 230 8.39 -20.45 2.43
C ALA A 230 7.35 -19.72 1.56
N GLU A 231 6.96 -18.51 1.96
CA GLU A 231 6.07 -17.69 1.14
C GLU A 231 6.85 -17.07 -0.02
N HIS A 232 6.32 -17.17 -1.23
CA HIS A 232 6.95 -16.65 -2.42
C HIS A 232 6.80 -15.13 -2.48
N VAL A 233 7.92 -14.45 -2.65
CA VAL A 233 8.02 -12.99 -2.80
C VAL A 233 9.00 -12.67 -3.91
N SER A 234 8.83 -11.53 -4.56
CA SER A 234 9.87 -10.95 -5.42
C SER A 234 10.99 -10.31 -4.60
N SER A 235 12.16 -10.06 -5.18
CA SER A 235 13.25 -9.32 -4.50
C SER A 235 12.82 -7.91 -4.10
N THR A 236 11.94 -7.29 -4.90
CA THR A 236 11.31 -6.00 -4.56
C THR A 236 10.36 -6.14 -3.36
N GLU A 237 9.52 -7.17 -3.31
CA GLU A 237 8.65 -7.42 -2.15
C GLU A 237 9.47 -7.74 -0.89
N TRP A 238 10.53 -8.56 -1.02
CA TRP A 238 11.47 -8.84 0.06
C TRP A 238 12.15 -7.57 0.58
N HIS A 239 12.62 -6.70 -0.31
CA HIS A 239 13.19 -5.41 0.05
C HIS A 239 12.22 -4.54 0.84
N LEU A 240 10.92 -4.64 0.60
CA LEU A 240 9.91 -3.89 1.36
C LEU A 240 9.62 -4.47 2.72
N ILE A 241 9.45 -5.79 2.78
CA ILE A 241 9.28 -6.53 4.04
C ILE A 241 10.48 -6.23 4.96
N THR A 242 11.67 -6.03 4.38
CA THR A 242 12.90 -5.71 5.11
C THR A 242 13.20 -4.22 5.22
N GLN A 243 12.57 -3.34 4.42
CA GLN A 243 12.87 -1.90 4.39
C GLN A 243 12.55 -1.19 5.71
N LYS A 244 11.86 -1.87 6.62
CA LYS A 244 12.26 -1.94 8.04
C LYS A 244 11.50 -3.15 8.63
N SER A 245 11.92 -3.63 9.78
CA SER A 245 11.04 -4.17 10.82
C SER A 245 9.86 -3.23 11.18
N ILE A 246 9.35 -2.41 10.22
CA ILE A 246 8.11 -1.63 10.15
C ILE A 246 7.06 -2.72 10.11
N LEU A 247 6.66 -3.29 11.23
CA LEU A 247 5.88 -2.60 12.23
C LEU A 247 6.16 -3.12 13.66
N GLU A 248 7.38 -2.95 14.18
CA GLU A 248 7.61 -2.72 15.62
C GLU A 248 6.78 -1.51 16.15
N GLN A 249 5.99 -0.84 15.29
CA GLN A 249 5.20 0.36 15.55
C GLN A 249 3.68 0.14 15.73
N PHE A 250 3.14 -1.09 15.69
CA PHE A 250 1.69 -1.33 15.96
C PHE A 250 1.36 -2.08 17.25
N ALA A 251 2.31 -2.26 18.17
CA ALA A 251 1.97 -2.39 19.58
C ALA A 251 3.05 -1.69 20.44
N PRO A 252 2.71 -0.61 21.17
CA PRO A 252 3.48 -0.28 22.36
C PRO A 252 3.20 -1.40 23.35
N ILE A 253 4.23 -2.13 23.82
CA ILE A 253 4.31 -2.60 25.22
C ILE A 253 5.70 -3.16 25.57
N ASP A 254 6.53 -3.68 24.66
CA ASP A 254 7.90 -4.14 25.00
C ASP A 254 8.91 -4.00 23.85
N PRO A 255 10.23 -3.87 24.13
CA PRO A 255 11.26 -3.86 23.09
C PRO A 255 11.33 -5.24 22.42
N VAL A 256 10.94 -5.29 21.15
CA VAL A 256 11.15 -6.44 20.26
C VAL A 256 12.45 -6.20 19.52
N ASP A 257 13.40 -7.15 19.56
CA ASP A 257 14.59 -7.12 18.69
C ASP A 257 14.29 -7.90 17.40
N VAL A 258 14.63 -7.32 16.25
CA VAL A 258 14.46 -7.95 14.93
C VAL A 258 15.79 -8.17 14.21
N GLU A 259 16.02 -9.40 13.76
CA GLU A 259 17.16 -9.80 12.92
C GLU A 259 16.68 -10.26 11.54
N ILE A 260 17.41 -9.88 10.49
CA ILE A 260 17.08 -10.20 9.09
C ILE A 260 18.29 -10.89 8.46
N ALA A 261 18.07 -12.05 7.85
CA ALA A 261 19.11 -12.84 7.21
C ALA A 261 18.69 -13.31 5.80
N LEU A 262 19.67 -13.43 4.92
CA LEU A 262 19.54 -14.00 3.59
C LEU A 262 20.36 -15.28 3.52
N TYR A 263 19.74 -16.38 3.09
CA TYR A 263 20.38 -17.67 2.91
C TYR A 263 20.35 -18.07 1.44
N ASP A 264 21.48 -18.60 0.96
CA ASP A 264 21.48 -19.25 -0.35
C ASP A 264 20.64 -20.54 -0.30
N LYS A 265 20.04 -20.94 -1.43
CA LYS A 265 19.11 -22.09 -1.49
C LYS A 265 19.69 -23.41 -0.99
N THR A 266 21.01 -23.53 -1.01
CA THR A 266 21.77 -24.72 -0.60
C THR A 266 22.22 -24.69 0.86
N GLU A 267 22.10 -23.54 1.53
CA GLU A 267 22.54 -23.37 2.91
C GLU A 267 21.53 -23.94 3.90
N ARG A 268 22.05 -24.46 5.01
CA ARG A 268 21.24 -24.91 6.14
C ARG A 268 20.67 -23.67 6.86
N ILE A 269 19.35 -23.56 6.95
CA ILE A 269 18.68 -22.47 7.68
C ILE A 269 18.46 -22.91 9.13
N THR A 270 19.06 -22.19 10.07
CA THR A 270 18.89 -22.42 11.51
C THR A 270 18.05 -21.30 12.11
N LEU A 271 16.97 -21.65 12.81
CA LEU A 271 16.03 -20.73 13.45
C LEU A 271 16.13 -20.84 14.97
N PRO A 272 16.09 -19.71 15.71
CA PRO A 272 16.16 -19.74 17.15
C PRO A 272 14.88 -20.26 17.79
N VAL A 273 15.02 -20.97 18.91
CA VAL A 273 13.90 -21.42 19.74
C VAL A 273 14.06 -20.98 21.19
N CYS A 274 12.95 -20.84 21.90
CA CYS A 274 12.93 -20.42 23.30
C CYS A 274 13.50 -21.54 24.19
N ASP A 275 14.61 -21.27 24.89
CA ASP A 275 15.13 -22.15 25.94
C ASP A 275 14.55 -21.75 27.31
N ALA A 276 13.59 -22.54 27.79
CA ALA A 276 12.95 -22.34 29.10
C ALA A 276 13.56 -23.20 30.22
N GLY A 277 14.65 -23.94 29.95
CA GLY A 277 15.30 -24.86 30.89
C GLY A 277 14.59 -26.21 31.09
N GLU A 278 15.18 -27.09 31.92
CA GLU A 278 14.84 -28.53 32.02
C GLU A 278 13.41 -28.88 32.51
N PHE A 279 12.61 -27.90 32.97
CA PHE A 279 11.37 -28.16 33.71
C PHE A 279 10.09 -27.58 33.08
N ILE A 280 10.16 -26.98 31.88
CA ILE A 280 9.03 -26.28 31.25
C ILE A 280 8.97 -26.66 29.76
N SER A 281 7.76 -26.87 29.23
CA SER A 281 7.59 -27.11 27.79
C SER A 281 7.69 -25.80 27.00
N SER A 282 8.64 -25.70 26.08
CA SER A 282 8.54 -24.77 24.96
C SER A 282 7.33 -25.17 24.10
N THR A 283 6.57 -24.19 23.61
CA THR A 283 5.46 -24.44 22.69
C THR A 283 5.85 -23.98 21.29
N ASP A 284 6.35 -24.91 20.49
CA ASP A 284 6.69 -24.66 19.10
C ASP A 284 5.45 -24.83 18.22
N LYS A 285 5.09 -23.79 17.46
CA LYS A 285 3.95 -23.78 16.55
C LYS A 285 4.37 -23.29 15.19
N ILE A 286 4.00 -24.04 14.14
CA ILE A 286 4.18 -23.63 12.74
C ILE A 286 2.83 -23.23 12.17
N ARG A 287 2.77 -22.03 11.57
CA ARG A 287 1.61 -21.53 10.82
C ARG A 287 2.08 -20.91 9.52
N GLY A 288 1.85 -21.61 8.41
CA GLY A 288 2.29 -21.16 7.09
C GLY A 288 3.81 -21.01 7.05
N ASN A 289 4.27 -19.78 6.85
CA ASN A 289 5.67 -19.39 6.80
C ASN A 289 6.28 -18.94 8.12
N THR A 290 5.54 -19.12 9.22
CA THR A 290 5.95 -18.63 10.53
C THR A 290 6.19 -19.79 11.49
N LEU A 291 7.35 -19.79 12.14
CA LEU A 291 7.66 -20.57 13.34
C LEU A 291 7.54 -19.65 14.56
N THR A 292 6.72 -20.03 15.54
CA THR A 292 6.65 -19.37 16.85
C THR A 292 7.19 -20.33 17.90
N SER A 293 8.18 -19.90 18.67
CA SER A 293 8.74 -20.64 19.79
C SER A 293 8.63 -19.79 21.04
N ASP A 294 7.77 -20.22 21.96
CA ASP A 294 7.36 -19.46 23.14
C ASP A 294 7.38 -20.34 24.41
N ALA A 295 7.42 -19.74 25.59
CA ALA A 295 7.37 -20.43 26.88
C ALA A 295 5.97 -20.34 27.53
N ASP A 296 5.62 -21.31 28.37
CA ASP A 296 4.34 -21.31 29.08
C ASP A 296 4.26 -20.15 30.12
N THR A 297 3.27 -19.27 29.98
CA THR A 297 3.01 -18.11 30.85
C THR A 297 2.42 -18.48 32.21
N TRP A 298 2.09 -19.76 32.46
CA TRP A 298 1.45 -20.21 33.72
C TRP A 298 2.42 -20.42 34.90
N GLY A 299 3.49 -19.60 34.99
CA GLY A 299 4.12 -19.28 36.28
C GLY A 299 5.55 -19.76 36.54
N THR A 300 6.36 -20.08 35.53
CA THR A 300 7.69 -20.69 35.82
C THR A 300 8.92 -20.10 35.10
N ALA A 301 8.78 -19.26 34.06
CA ALA A 301 9.94 -18.64 33.37
C ALA A 301 9.73 -17.17 32.97
N MET A 302 9.56 -16.28 33.95
CA MET A 302 9.70 -14.84 33.72
C MET A 302 11.13 -14.53 33.24
N ASN A 303 11.29 -13.68 32.21
CA ASN A 303 12.55 -13.31 31.54
C ASN A 303 13.16 -14.35 30.57
N ALA A 304 12.41 -15.36 30.09
CA ALA A 304 12.86 -16.17 28.96
C ALA A 304 12.72 -15.39 27.64
N LYS A 305 13.66 -15.58 26.70
CA LYS A 305 13.62 -14.94 25.37
C LYS A 305 12.87 -15.86 24.40
N ALA A 306 11.71 -15.40 23.93
CA ALA A 306 10.88 -16.08 22.95
C ALA A 306 11.14 -15.53 21.54
N TYR A 307 10.79 -16.33 20.52
CA TYR A 307 11.11 -16.04 19.12
C TYR A 307 9.92 -16.25 18.19
N ARG A 308 9.88 -15.43 17.13
CA ARG A 308 9.03 -15.65 15.96
C ARG A 308 9.88 -15.50 14.70
N SER A 309 9.94 -16.56 13.90
CA SER A 309 10.71 -16.56 12.65
C SER A 309 9.78 -16.66 11.44
N HIS A 310 9.97 -15.81 10.44
CA HIS A 310 9.25 -15.79 9.17
C HIS A 310 10.18 -16.14 8.02
N VAL A 311 9.76 -17.04 7.15
CA VAL A 311 10.57 -17.54 6.03
C VAL A 311 9.94 -17.22 4.68
N TYR A 312 10.69 -16.58 3.81
CA TYR A 312 10.28 -16.18 2.47
C TYR A 312 11.20 -16.78 1.41
N PHE A 313 10.65 -17.14 0.26
CA PHE A 313 11.41 -17.56 -0.91
C PHE A 313 11.39 -16.42 -1.94
N ILE A 314 12.56 -15.88 -2.23
CA ILE A 314 12.73 -14.74 -3.13
C ILE A 314 12.94 -15.28 -4.55
N GLU A 315 11.88 -15.27 -5.36
CA GLU A 315 11.81 -16.07 -6.60
C GLU A 315 12.86 -15.68 -7.64
N ASP A 316 13.06 -14.40 -7.84
CA ASP A 316 13.87 -13.81 -8.92
C ASP A 316 15.37 -13.96 -8.66
N ILE A 317 15.78 -14.02 -7.40
CA ILE A 317 17.19 -14.26 -7.02
C ILE A 317 17.43 -15.67 -6.44
N GLN A 318 16.39 -16.50 -6.34
CA GLN A 318 16.44 -17.89 -5.85
C GLN A 318 17.09 -18.03 -4.46
N ARG A 319 16.76 -17.14 -3.52
CA ARG A 319 17.27 -17.12 -2.14
C ARG A 319 16.16 -17.25 -1.11
N TYR A 320 16.51 -17.62 0.12
CA TYR A 320 15.59 -17.53 1.24
C TYR A 320 15.87 -16.29 2.06
N GLY A 321 14.81 -15.55 2.35
CA GLY A 321 14.83 -14.46 3.31
C GLY A 321 14.21 -14.91 4.63
N VAL A 322 14.89 -14.66 5.75
CA VAL A 322 14.41 -15.00 7.08
C VAL A 322 14.38 -13.75 7.95
N ILE A 323 13.29 -13.58 8.68
CA ILE A 323 13.11 -12.49 9.65
C ILE A 323 12.84 -13.13 11.00
N VAL A 324 13.62 -12.76 12.01
CA VAL A 324 13.52 -13.28 13.38
C VAL A 324 13.16 -12.12 14.29
N GLU A 325 11.98 -12.20 14.91
CA GLU A 325 11.55 -11.33 16.00
C GLU A 325 11.87 -12.03 17.33
N SER A 326 12.28 -11.25 18.33
CA SER A 326 12.50 -11.77 19.68
C SER A 326 12.01 -10.82 20.76
N TYR A 327 11.48 -11.38 21.83
CA TYR A 327 10.90 -10.64 22.96
C TYR A 327 11.07 -11.42 24.26
N TYR A 328 10.96 -10.73 25.40
CA TYR A 328 10.98 -11.37 26.70
C TYR A 328 9.57 -11.71 27.17
N VAL A 329 9.40 -12.93 27.71
CA VAL A 329 8.14 -13.38 28.32
C VAL A 329 8.10 -12.86 29.77
N TYR A 330 7.06 -12.08 30.10
CA TYR A 330 6.86 -11.47 31.42
C TYR A 330 5.73 -12.12 32.22
#